data_AF-A0A5C8VA94-F1
#
_entry.id   AF-A0A5C8VA94-F1
#
_cell.length_a   1.000
_cell.length_b   1.000
_cell.length_c   1.000
_cell.angle_alpha   90.00
_cell.angle_beta   90.00
_cell.angle_gamma   90.00
#
_symmetry.space_group_name_H-M   'P 1'
#
loop_
_entity.id
_entity.type
_entity.pdbx_description
1 polymer ?
#
loop_
_entity_poly.entity_id
_entity_poly.type
_entity_poly.pdbx_seq_one_letter_code
_entity_poly.pdbx_strand_id
1 'polypeptide(L)'
;MIFMTDATGALTYVSPEWHRLTGQASRDAVGQGWFERLHSEDGAVLRAVIKEAAQAQAEFTVRFRLSCEDGASIWATAGAVPSYGPPDHTFLGFLGSITDIPPGGEPMQAQGGLGRFVPPPPSPAMAPASTLDLVADHLLIAHGLIEEDGGKAALAPLREALFRVAQAIARRMAISPDASVIEDGETVH
;
A
#
# COMPACT_ATOMS: atom_id res chain seq x y z
N MET A 1 4.77 3.88 2.56
CA MET A 1 5.07 2.92 1.47
C MET A 1 3.83 2.74 0.61
N ILE A 2 3.94 2.67 -0.71
CA ILE A 2 2.80 2.45 -1.62
C ILE A 2 2.70 0.98 -2.02
N PHE A 3 1.47 0.51 -2.22
CA PHE A 3 1.21 -0.78 -2.84
C PHE A 3 0.06 -0.69 -3.83
N MET A 4 0.05 -1.61 -4.80
CA MET A 4 -1.06 -1.79 -5.72
C MET A 4 -1.43 -3.26 -5.81
N THR A 5 -2.70 -3.51 -6.10
CA THR A 5 -3.23 -4.84 -6.34
C THR A 5 -4.01 -4.90 -7.66
N ASP A 6 -4.23 -6.10 -8.16
CA ASP A 6 -5.20 -6.34 -9.23
C ASP A 6 -6.64 -6.46 -8.69
N ALA A 7 -7.60 -6.68 -9.59
CA ALA A 7 -9.01 -6.81 -9.24
C ALA A 7 -9.33 -8.02 -8.34
N THR A 8 -8.41 -8.97 -8.16
CA THR A 8 -8.55 -10.10 -7.24
C THR A 8 -8.00 -9.80 -5.84
N GLY A 9 -7.32 -8.65 -5.68
CA GLY A 9 -6.59 -8.29 -4.46
C GLY A 9 -5.18 -8.89 -4.40
N ALA A 10 -4.66 -9.46 -5.49
CA ALA A 10 -3.29 -9.94 -5.55
C ALA A 10 -2.33 -8.77 -5.76
N LEU A 11 -1.20 -8.76 -5.06
CA LEU A 11 -0.24 -7.66 -5.11
C LEU A 11 0.40 -7.56 -6.50
N THR A 12 0.37 -6.40 -7.12
CA THR A 12 1.03 -6.14 -8.42
C THR A 12 2.25 -5.23 -8.27
N TYR A 13 2.29 -4.44 -7.19
CA TYR A 13 3.39 -3.54 -6.88
C TYR A 13 3.47 -3.32 -5.38
N VAL A 14 4.69 -3.17 -4.90
CA VAL A 14 5.00 -2.57 -3.60
C VAL A 14 6.27 -1.74 -3.74
N SER A 15 6.29 -0.57 -3.11
CA SER A 15 7.42 0.34 -3.21
C SER A 15 8.74 -0.29 -2.68
N PRO A 16 9.91 0.19 -3.13
CA PRO A 16 11.21 -0.37 -2.74
C PRO A 16 11.48 -0.38 -1.23
N GLU A 17 10.81 0.47 -0.45
CA GLU A 17 10.83 0.47 1.03
C GLU A 17 10.48 -0.91 1.60
N TRP A 18 9.65 -1.70 0.90
CA TRP A 18 9.30 -3.06 1.33
C TRP A 18 10.53 -3.94 1.48
N HIS A 19 11.46 -3.85 0.52
CA HIS A 19 12.69 -4.61 0.57
C HIS A 19 13.58 -4.15 1.72
N ARG A 20 13.75 -2.83 1.90
CA ARG A 20 14.54 -2.28 3.00
C ARG A 20 14.00 -2.67 4.38
N LEU A 21 12.68 -2.81 4.50
CA LEU A 21 12.03 -3.17 5.75
C LEU A 21 12.05 -4.67 6.03
N THR A 22 11.67 -5.48 5.04
CA THR A 22 11.39 -6.92 5.23
C THR A 22 12.51 -7.84 4.73
N GLY A 23 13.46 -7.31 3.97
CA GLY A 23 14.47 -8.06 3.23
C GLY A 23 13.92 -8.80 2.00
N GLN A 24 12.61 -8.82 1.78
CA GLN A 24 11.99 -9.50 0.64
C GLN A 24 12.11 -8.65 -0.62
N ALA A 25 12.60 -9.23 -1.73
CA ALA A 25 12.61 -8.53 -3.00
C ALA A 25 11.18 -8.26 -3.46
N SER A 26 10.90 -7.07 -4.02
CA SER A 26 9.54 -6.69 -4.44
C SER A 26 8.92 -7.68 -5.45
N ARG A 27 9.73 -8.30 -6.31
CA ARG A 27 9.27 -9.35 -7.25
C ARG A 27 8.75 -10.61 -6.55
N ASP A 28 9.31 -10.95 -5.39
CA ASP A 28 8.90 -12.12 -4.60
C ASP A 28 7.67 -11.79 -3.76
N ALA A 29 7.40 -10.50 -3.49
CA ALA A 29 6.20 -10.04 -2.81
C ALA A 29 4.93 -10.14 -3.69
N VAL A 30 5.09 -10.05 -5.02
CA VAL A 30 3.98 -10.04 -6.01
C VAL A 30 3.05 -11.26 -5.85
N GLY A 31 1.80 -11.07 -6.22
CA GLY A 31 0.74 -12.05 -6.06
C GLY A 31 0.37 -12.22 -4.59
N GLN A 32 0.81 -13.32 -4.00
CA GLN A 32 0.56 -13.67 -2.61
C GLN A 32 1.87 -13.82 -1.81
N GLY A 33 3.05 -13.57 -2.41
CA GLY A 33 4.32 -13.81 -1.73
C GLY A 33 4.59 -12.87 -0.55
N TRP A 34 4.00 -11.68 -0.54
CA TRP A 34 4.06 -10.76 0.61
C TRP A 34 3.44 -11.34 1.89
N PHE A 35 2.55 -12.34 1.80
CA PHE A 35 2.01 -13.04 2.99
C PHE A 35 3.10 -13.80 3.77
N GLU A 36 4.24 -14.12 3.14
CA GLU A 36 5.40 -14.74 3.81
C GLU A 36 6.06 -13.82 4.84
N ARG A 37 5.82 -12.50 4.74
CA ARG A 37 6.33 -11.49 5.68
C ARG A 37 5.30 -11.06 6.73
N LEU A 38 4.16 -11.72 6.79
CA LEU A 38 3.18 -11.51 7.84
C LEU A 38 3.40 -12.47 9.00
N HIS A 39 3.07 -12.02 10.21
CA HIS A 39 2.93 -12.93 11.34
C HIS A 39 1.87 -14.01 11.04
N SER A 40 2.16 -15.26 11.39
CA SER A 40 1.34 -16.43 11.04
C SER A 40 -0.12 -16.34 11.50
N GLU A 41 -0.37 -15.67 12.62
CA GLU A 41 -1.71 -15.44 13.18
C GLU A 41 -2.53 -14.38 12.41
N ASP A 42 -1.88 -13.49 11.66
CA ASP A 42 -2.53 -12.30 11.09
C ASP A 42 -3.02 -12.55 9.65
N GLY A 43 -2.45 -13.54 8.96
CA GLY A 43 -2.74 -13.79 7.55
C GLY A 43 -4.20 -14.14 7.25
N ALA A 44 -4.92 -14.77 8.20
CA ALA A 44 -6.34 -15.07 8.05
C ALA A 44 -7.21 -13.80 8.01
N VAL A 45 -6.93 -12.84 8.90
CA VAL A 45 -7.62 -11.55 8.96
C VAL A 45 -7.41 -10.78 7.66
N LEU A 46 -6.16 -10.71 7.18
CA LEU A 46 -5.83 -9.94 5.98
C LEU A 46 -6.46 -10.53 4.72
N ARG A 47 -6.44 -11.85 4.57
CA ARG A 47 -7.11 -12.54 3.45
C ARG A 47 -8.61 -12.27 3.45
N ALA A 48 -9.25 -12.28 4.62
CA ALA A 48 -10.68 -12.00 4.72
C ALA A 48 -11.00 -10.56 4.30
N VAL A 49 -10.28 -9.57 4.86
CA VAL A 49 -10.51 -8.14 4.55
C VAL A 49 -10.25 -7.84 3.08
N ILE A 50 -9.13 -8.28 2.51
CA ILE A 50 -8.78 -8.00 1.10
C ILE A 50 -9.80 -8.65 0.15
N LYS A 51 -10.22 -9.89 0.45
CA LYS A 51 -11.22 -10.60 -0.34
C LYS A 51 -12.57 -9.88 -0.30
N GLU A 52 -13.02 -9.50 0.89
CA GLU A 52 -14.29 -8.79 1.06
C GLU A 52 -14.24 -7.42 0.36
N ALA A 53 -13.11 -6.71 0.47
CA ALA A 53 -12.92 -5.42 -0.17
C ALA A 53 -12.97 -5.54 -1.70
N ALA A 54 -12.27 -6.52 -2.27
CA ALA A 54 -12.28 -6.79 -3.70
C ALA A 54 -13.68 -7.15 -4.21
N GLN A 55 -14.44 -7.95 -3.45
CA GLN A 55 -15.82 -8.31 -3.80
C GLN A 55 -16.78 -7.12 -3.75
N ALA A 56 -16.62 -6.25 -2.75
CA ALA A 56 -17.44 -5.06 -2.59
C ALA A 56 -16.95 -3.86 -3.42
N GLN A 57 -15.75 -3.94 -4.00
CA GLN A 57 -15.01 -2.82 -4.61
C GLN A 57 -14.96 -1.60 -3.68
N ALA A 58 -14.72 -1.87 -2.40
CA ALA A 58 -14.82 -0.92 -1.31
C ALA A 58 -13.45 -0.63 -0.69
N GLU A 59 -13.34 0.57 -0.12
CA GLU A 59 -12.18 0.95 0.67
C GLU A 59 -12.04 0.05 1.89
N PHE A 60 -10.79 -0.17 2.31
CA PHE A 60 -10.50 -0.95 3.49
C PHE A 60 -9.33 -0.34 4.28
N THR A 61 -9.31 -0.65 5.56
CA THR A 61 -8.18 -0.42 6.46
C THR A 61 -7.94 -1.67 7.29
N VAL A 62 -6.67 -2.03 7.48
CA VAL A 62 -6.27 -3.21 8.24
C VAL A 62 -4.93 -2.98 8.94
N ARG A 63 -4.83 -3.40 10.20
CA ARG A 63 -3.59 -3.45 10.96
C ARG A 63 -3.12 -4.89 11.12
N PHE A 64 -1.80 -5.08 11.13
CA PHE A 64 -1.15 -6.39 11.18
C PHE A 64 0.32 -6.27 11.57
N ARG A 65 0.94 -7.42 11.87
CA ARG A 65 2.37 -7.52 12.12
C ARG A 65 3.12 -7.89 10.85
N LEU A 66 4.17 -7.12 10.56
CA LEU A 66 5.19 -7.43 9.57
C LEU A 66 6.42 -8.01 10.25
N SER A 67 7.07 -8.96 9.56
CA SER A 67 8.38 -9.48 9.91
C SER A 67 9.45 -8.72 9.14
N CYS A 68 10.32 -8.04 9.88
CA CYS A 68 11.45 -7.29 9.36
C CYS A 68 12.62 -8.21 9.00
N GLU A 69 13.59 -7.69 8.24
CA GLU A 69 14.80 -8.43 7.86
C GLU A 69 15.65 -8.86 9.08
N ASP A 70 15.71 -8.02 10.10
CA ASP A 70 16.45 -8.24 11.35
C ASP A 70 15.76 -9.22 12.32
N GLY A 71 14.62 -9.79 11.92
CA GLY A 71 13.80 -10.69 12.73
C GLY A 71 12.90 -9.98 13.73
N ALA A 72 12.92 -8.64 13.79
CA ALA A 72 11.93 -7.88 14.55
C ALA A 72 10.54 -8.02 13.92
N SER A 73 9.52 -7.81 14.76
CA SER A 73 8.15 -7.69 14.29
C SER A 73 7.62 -6.31 14.62
N ILE A 74 7.11 -5.61 13.61
CA ILE A 74 6.51 -4.29 13.77
C ILE A 74 5.02 -4.36 13.51
N TRP A 75 4.26 -3.51 14.21
CA TRP A 75 2.89 -3.25 13.84
C TRP A 75 2.86 -2.30 12.66
N ALA A 76 2.04 -2.61 11.67
CA ALA A 76 1.76 -1.77 10.52
C ALA A 76 0.26 -1.62 10.34
N THR A 77 -0.15 -0.51 9.74
CA THR A 77 -1.49 -0.33 9.20
C THR A 77 -1.40 -0.09 7.70
N ALA A 78 -2.28 -0.74 6.96
CA ALA A 78 -2.48 -0.53 5.55
C ALA A 78 -3.91 -0.08 5.31
N GLY A 79 -4.08 0.79 4.32
CA GLY A 79 -5.39 1.09 3.77
C GLY A 79 -5.30 1.29 2.27
N ALA A 80 -6.41 1.06 1.57
CA ALA A 80 -6.44 1.22 0.13
C ALA A 80 -7.78 1.73 -0.37
N VAL A 81 -7.71 2.40 -1.52
CA VAL A 81 -8.85 2.89 -2.26
C VAL A 81 -9.00 2.14 -3.59
N PRO A 82 -10.23 1.86 -4.03
CA PRO A 82 -10.45 1.17 -5.30
C PRO A 82 -10.02 2.05 -6.48
N SER A 83 -9.31 1.44 -7.42
CA SER A 83 -8.88 2.07 -8.66
C SER A 83 -9.76 1.58 -9.81
N TYR A 84 -10.21 2.54 -10.63
CA TYR A 84 -11.05 2.27 -11.78
C TYR A 84 -10.43 2.90 -13.02
N GLY A 85 -10.51 2.21 -14.15
CA GLY A 85 -9.99 2.70 -15.42
C GLY A 85 -10.97 2.49 -16.58
N PRO A 86 -10.62 3.00 -17.77
CA PRO A 86 -11.38 2.74 -18.97
C PRO A 86 -11.16 1.29 -19.48
N PRO A 87 -12.11 0.74 -20.26
CA PRO A 87 -13.43 1.31 -20.54
C PRO A 87 -14.40 1.18 -19.35
N ASP A 88 -15.44 2.00 -19.33
CA ASP A 88 -16.63 1.85 -18.47
C ASP A 88 -16.39 1.75 -16.96
N HIS A 89 -15.40 2.47 -16.42
CA HIS A 89 -15.11 2.46 -14.99
C HIS A 89 -14.86 1.03 -14.47
N THR A 90 -14.06 0.26 -15.22
CA THR A 90 -13.67 -1.10 -14.88
C THR A 90 -12.82 -1.08 -13.62
N PHE A 91 -13.18 -1.90 -12.63
CA PHE A 91 -12.39 -2.10 -11.41
C PHE A 91 -11.06 -2.78 -11.75
N LEU A 92 -9.97 -2.11 -11.42
CA LEU A 92 -8.60 -2.58 -11.71
C LEU A 92 -7.90 -3.20 -10.50
N GLY A 93 -8.45 -3.02 -9.31
CA GLY A 93 -7.83 -3.38 -8.04
C GLY A 93 -7.71 -2.16 -7.12
N PHE A 94 -6.72 -2.19 -6.23
CA PHE A 94 -6.53 -1.15 -5.22
C PHE A 94 -5.20 -0.42 -5.38
N LEU A 95 -5.20 0.85 -5.00
CA LEU A 95 -3.99 1.62 -4.68
C LEU A 95 -4.06 1.97 -3.19
N GLY A 96 -2.99 1.71 -2.45
CA GLY A 96 -2.97 1.92 -1.03
C GLY A 96 -1.60 2.27 -0.49
N SER A 97 -1.56 2.53 0.81
CA SER A 97 -0.32 2.79 1.54
C SER A 97 -0.22 1.99 2.84
N ILE A 98 1.02 1.74 3.25
CA ILE A 98 1.42 1.06 4.48
C ILE A 98 2.31 2.00 5.30
N THR A 99 2.07 2.06 6.60
CA THR A 99 2.93 2.73 7.59
C THR A 99 3.09 1.86 8.82
N ASP A 100 4.16 2.05 9.58
CA ASP A 100 4.31 1.47 10.91
C ASP A 100 3.45 2.20 11.94
N ILE A 101 3.03 1.43 12.94
CA ILE A 101 2.39 1.94 14.14
C ILE A 101 3.48 2.03 15.22
N PRO A 102 3.76 3.23 15.74
CA PRO A 102 4.72 3.38 16.83
C PRO A 102 4.36 2.50 18.02
N PRO A 103 5.36 1.97 18.75
CA PRO A 103 5.10 1.15 19.93
C PRO A 103 4.26 1.93 20.95
N GLY A 104 3.10 1.37 21.31
CA GLY A 104 2.14 1.92 22.26
C GLY A 104 1.82 0.90 23.36
N GLY A 105 1.26 1.37 24.48
CA GLY A 105 1.08 0.56 25.68
C GLY A 105 -0.05 -0.46 25.63
N GLU A 106 -0.94 -0.41 24.64
CA GLU A 106 -2.07 -1.34 24.55
C GLU A 106 -1.74 -2.56 23.67
N PRO A 107 -2.11 -3.78 24.11
CA PRO A 107 -2.00 -4.97 23.28
C PRO A 107 -2.78 -4.81 21.97
N MET A 108 -2.09 -4.95 20.85
CA MET A 108 -2.70 -4.87 19.53
C MET A 108 -2.94 -6.28 18.97
N GLN A 109 -3.96 -6.40 18.13
CA GLN A 109 -4.25 -7.61 17.37
C GLN A 109 -4.53 -7.22 15.92
N ALA A 110 -4.26 -8.14 14.98
CA ALA A 110 -4.63 -7.91 13.60
C ALA A 110 -6.13 -7.74 13.48
N GLN A 111 -6.54 -6.64 12.87
CA GLN A 111 -7.93 -6.25 12.73
C GLN A 111 -8.07 -5.33 11.55
N GLY A 112 -9.18 -5.43 10.85
CA GLY A 112 -9.51 -4.53 9.76
C GLY A 112 -10.92 -4.77 9.30
N GLY A 113 -11.28 -4.09 8.23
CA GLY A 113 -12.57 -4.26 7.60
C GLY A 113 -12.76 -3.24 6.49
N LEU A 114 -13.90 -3.36 5.84
CA LEU A 114 -14.36 -2.37 4.89
C LEU A 114 -14.76 -1.10 5.66
N GLY A 115 -14.50 0.03 5.03
CA GLY A 115 -14.80 1.33 5.60
C GLY A 115 -13.93 2.41 4.99
N ARG A 116 -14.18 3.64 5.44
CA ARG A 116 -13.41 4.82 5.03
C ARG A 116 -11.91 4.52 5.14
N PHE A 117 -11.17 4.77 4.06
CA PHE A 117 -9.72 4.76 4.12
C PHE A 117 -9.27 5.80 5.15
N VAL A 118 -8.60 5.34 6.21
CA VAL A 118 -7.95 6.24 7.16
C VAL A 118 -6.51 6.38 6.70
N PRO A 119 -6.07 7.59 6.33
CA PRO A 119 -4.71 7.77 5.88
C PRO A 119 -3.77 7.38 7.03
N PRO A 120 -2.84 6.44 6.77
CA PRO A 120 -1.87 6.07 7.76
C PRO A 120 -1.08 7.31 8.21
N PRO A 121 -0.73 7.45 9.50
CA PRO A 121 0.18 8.50 9.93
C PRO A 121 1.51 8.39 9.17
N PRO A 122 2.10 9.51 8.72
CA PRO A 122 3.37 9.47 8.03
C PRO A 122 4.46 8.92 8.94
N SER A 123 5.30 8.05 8.40
CA SER A 123 6.46 7.51 9.09
C SER A 123 7.74 7.77 8.30
N PRO A 124 8.79 8.33 8.93
CA PRO A 124 10.10 8.45 8.31
C PRO A 124 10.67 7.09 7.86
N ALA A 125 10.39 6.01 8.58
CA ALA A 125 10.92 4.67 8.28
C ALA A 125 10.30 4.05 7.03
N MET A 126 9.08 4.47 6.67
CA MET A 126 8.34 3.99 5.49
C MET A 126 8.06 5.10 4.47
N ALA A 127 8.83 6.19 4.52
CA ALA A 127 8.64 7.33 3.64
C ALA A 127 8.91 6.93 2.17
N PRO A 128 8.06 7.33 1.22
CA PRO A 128 8.27 7.05 -0.20
C PRO A 128 9.59 7.64 -0.73
N ALA A 129 10.46 6.81 -1.34
CA ALA A 129 11.70 7.29 -1.96
C ALA A 129 11.51 7.82 -3.39
N SER A 130 10.47 7.37 -4.11
CA SER A 130 10.22 7.83 -5.47
C SER A 130 9.23 9.00 -5.51
N THR A 131 9.43 9.95 -6.43
CA THR A 131 8.50 11.08 -6.62
C THR A 131 7.08 10.62 -6.93
N LEU A 132 6.90 9.53 -7.69
CA LEU A 132 5.57 9.01 -8.01
C LEU A 132 4.89 8.39 -6.79
N ASP A 133 5.63 7.64 -5.98
CA ASP A 133 5.08 7.11 -4.72
C ASP A 133 4.74 8.23 -3.74
N LEU A 134 5.56 9.29 -3.68
CA LEU A 134 5.29 10.46 -2.85
C LEU A 134 4.01 11.18 -3.30
N VAL A 135 3.82 11.36 -4.61
CA VAL A 135 2.57 11.94 -5.15
C VAL A 135 1.38 11.03 -4.83
N ALA A 136 1.50 9.71 -5.01
CA ALA A 136 0.45 8.77 -4.66
C ALA A 136 0.07 8.86 -3.17
N ASP A 137 1.06 8.95 -2.28
CA ASP A 137 0.87 9.07 -0.84
C ASP A 137 0.09 10.35 -0.49
N HIS A 138 0.47 11.50 -1.05
CA HIS A 138 -0.25 12.76 -0.83
C HIS A 138 -1.68 12.71 -1.36
N LEU A 139 -1.91 12.06 -2.50
CA LEU A 139 -3.26 11.91 -3.05
C LEU A 139 -4.13 10.98 -2.19
N LEU A 140 -3.56 9.91 -1.64
CA LEU A 140 -4.24 9.03 -0.69
C LEU A 140 -4.58 9.79 0.61
N ILE A 141 -3.65 10.58 1.15
CA ILE A 141 -3.90 11.44 2.31
C ILE A 141 -5.03 12.44 2.02
N ALA A 142 -4.97 13.12 0.87
CA ALA A 142 -6.02 14.03 0.46
C ALA A 142 -7.38 13.33 0.33
N HIS A 143 -7.41 12.09 -0.17
CA HIS A 143 -8.63 11.29 -0.30
C HIS A 143 -9.29 11.08 1.06
N GLY A 144 -8.53 10.57 2.03
CA GLY A 144 -9.04 10.32 3.38
C GLY A 144 -9.54 11.58 4.08
N LEU A 145 -8.80 12.70 3.95
CA LEU A 145 -9.19 13.99 4.54
C LEU A 145 -10.47 14.57 3.91
N ILE A 146 -10.59 14.50 2.59
CA ILE A 146 -11.78 15.00 1.88
C ILE A 146 -13.01 14.16 2.25
N GLU A 147 -12.86 12.85 2.37
CA GLU A 147 -13.95 11.97 2.78
C GLU A 147 -14.37 12.24 4.23
N GLU A 148 -13.42 12.53 5.11
CA GLU A 148 -13.68 12.94 6.49
C GLU A 148 -14.43 14.27 6.62
N ASP A 149 -14.04 15.29 5.85
CA ASP A 149 -14.68 16.60 5.84
C ASP A 149 -16.02 16.62 5.06
N GLY A 150 -16.36 15.52 4.38
CA GLY A 150 -17.59 15.41 3.58
C GLY A 150 -17.52 16.12 2.23
N GLY A 151 -16.32 16.47 1.75
CA GLY A 151 -16.03 17.15 0.48
C GLY A 151 -16.25 16.29 -0.78
N LYS A 152 -17.35 15.53 -0.85
CA LYS A 152 -17.59 14.47 -1.85
C LYS A 152 -17.37 14.88 -3.31
N ALA A 153 -17.63 16.15 -3.66
CA ALA A 153 -17.43 16.66 -5.02
C ALA A 153 -15.98 16.60 -5.49
N ALA A 154 -15.01 16.64 -4.58
CA ALA A 154 -13.58 16.58 -4.90
C ALA A 154 -13.05 15.14 -5.08
N LEU A 155 -13.78 14.12 -4.63
CA LEU A 155 -13.32 12.73 -4.66
C LEU A 155 -13.20 12.17 -6.08
N ALA A 156 -14.11 12.52 -7.00
CA ALA A 156 -14.07 11.98 -8.36
C ALA A 156 -12.82 12.45 -9.14
N PRO A 157 -12.49 13.75 -9.21
CA PRO A 157 -11.24 14.21 -9.82
C PRO A 157 -9.99 13.65 -9.13
N LEU A 158 -10.02 13.50 -7.81
CA LEU A 158 -8.90 12.96 -7.05
C LEU A 158 -8.64 11.48 -7.37
N ARG A 159 -9.70 10.67 -7.45
CA ARG A 159 -9.61 9.26 -7.84
C ARG A 159 -9.08 9.08 -9.27
N GLU A 160 -9.44 9.98 -10.18
CA GLU A 160 -8.83 10.02 -11.51
C GLU A 160 -7.33 10.34 -11.44
N ALA A 161 -6.91 11.30 -10.61
CA ALA A 161 -5.49 11.60 -10.41
C ALA A 161 -4.73 10.40 -9.83
N LEU A 162 -5.29 9.73 -8.82
CA LEU A 162 -4.75 8.48 -8.25
C LEU A 162 -4.57 7.40 -9.32
N PHE A 163 -5.58 7.20 -10.17
CA PHE A 163 -5.50 6.28 -11.30
C PHE A 163 -4.36 6.63 -12.28
N ARG A 164 -4.20 7.90 -12.64
CA ARG A 164 -3.11 8.35 -13.55
C ARG A 164 -1.73 8.11 -12.95
N VAL A 165 -1.57 8.35 -11.65
CA VAL A 165 -0.31 8.12 -10.94
C VAL A 165 -0.01 6.63 -10.85
N ALA A 166 -1.01 5.80 -10.51
CA ALA A 166 -0.89 4.35 -10.52
C ALA A 166 -0.44 3.81 -11.89
N GLN A 167 -1.00 4.32 -12.99
CA GLN A 167 -0.53 3.97 -14.33
C GLN A 167 0.92 4.39 -14.60
N ALA A 168 1.34 5.56 -14.12
CA ALA A 168 2.71 6.03 -14.29
C ALA A 168 3.71 5.15 -13.52
N ILE A 169 3.37 4.73 -12.30
CA ILE A 169 4.15 3.76 -11.51
C ILE A 169 4.28 2.44 -12.28
N ALA A 170 3.16 1.86 -12.71
CA ALA A 170 3.16 0.59 -13.43
C ALA A 170 3.99 0.64 -14.73
N ARG A 171 3.92 1.75 -15.49
CA ARG A 171 4.75 1.94 -16.70
C ARG A 171 6.24 2.02 -16.37
N ARG A 172 6.62 2.69 -15.29
CA ARG A 172 8.03 2.81 -14.88
C ARG A 172 8.60 1.44 -14.51
N MET A 173 7.83 0.60 -13.82
CA MET A 173 8.22 -0.77 -13.51
C MET A 173 8.43 -1.62 -14.77
N ALA A 174 7.54 -1.50 -15.76
CA ALA A 174 7.64 -2.26 -17.00
C ALA A 174 8.90 -1.90 -17.82
N ILE A 175 9.39 -0.66 -17.70
CA ILE A 175 10.58 -0.17 -18.40
C ILE A 175 11.86 -0.49 -17.62
N SER A 176 11.81 -0.49 -16.29
CA SER A 176 12.97 -0.78 -15.43
C SER A 176 12.61 -1.75 -14.30
N PRO A 177 12.54 -3.07 -14.61
CA PRO A 177 12.24 -4.09 -13.61
C PRO A 177 13.32 -4.23 -12.53
N ASP A 178 14.54 -3.72 -12.77
CA ASP A 178 15.69 -3.80 -11.87
C ASP A 178 16.01 -2.49 -11.11
N ALA A 179 15.24 -1.40 -11.28
CA ALA A 179 15.50 -0.16 -10.53
C ALA A 179 15.22 -0.26 -9.01
N SER A 180 14.76 -1.42 -8.52
CA SER A 180 14.74 -1.75 -7.09
C SER A 180 16.10 -2.22 -6.56
N VAL A 181 17.12 -2.33 -7.41
CA VAL A 181 18.48 -2.73 -7.04
C VAL A 181 19.36 -1.48 -6.95
N ILE A 182 19.52 -0.98 -5.72
CA ILE A 182 20.71 -0.25 -5.23
C ILE A 182 20.94 1.15 -5.86
N GLU A 183 20.46 2.19 -5.17
CA GLU A 183 21.23 3.44 -5.02
C GLU A 183 21.83 3.46 -3.61
N ASP A 184 22.73 2.52 -3.34
CA ASP A 184 23.77 2.66 -2.31
C ASP A 184 25.11 2.42 -3.01
N GLY A 185 25.76 3.53 -3.35
CA GLY A 185 27.09 3.58 -3.91
C GLY A 185 27.72 4.90 -3.50
N GLU A 186 28.36 4.89 -2.34
CA GLU A 186 29.14 5.98 -1.76
C GLU A 186 30.02 6.74 -2.77
N THR A 187 30.09 8.04 -2.54
CA THR A 187 31.24 8.91 -2.84
C THR A 187 32.57 8.21 -2.54
N VAL A 188 33.54 8.25 -3.46
CA VAL A 188 34.99 8.54 -3.27
C VAL A 188 35.73 8.28 -4.60
N HIS A 189 36.06 9.35 -5.34
CA HIS A 189 37.43 9.83 -5.59
C HIS A 189 37.44 11.09 -6.45
#